data_AF-A0A6B3EP61-F1
#
_entry.id   AF-A0A6B3EP61-F1
#
_cell.length_a   1.000
_cell.length_b   1.000
_cell.length_c   1.000
_cell.angle_alpha   90.00
_cell.angle_beta   90.00
_cell.angle_gamma   90.00
#
_symmetry.space_group_name_H-M   'P 1'
#
loop_
_entity.id
_entity.type
_entity.pdbx_description
1 polymer ?
#
loop_
_entity_poly.entity_id
_entity_poly.type
_entity_poly.pdbx_seq_one_letter_code
_entity_poly.pdbx_strand_id
1 'polypeptide(L)' 'VLTVVTGVLYPLAITGIAQGLFHDKANGSEIKENGKVVGSALIGQRYDLPAKKGEDTPRPDLRFFQPRPSN' A
#
# COMPACT_ATOMS: atom_id res chain seq x y z
N VAL A 1 -1.36 31.20 -13.18
CA VAL A 1 -0.44 31.18 -12.02
C VAL A 1 -0.87 30.13 -10.99
N LEU A 2 -2.07 30.24 -10.40
CA LEU A 2 -2.50 29.32 -9.34
C LEU A 2 -2.42 27.83 -9.72
N THR A 3 -2.89 27.46 -10.91
CA THR A 3 -2.83 26.08 -11.43
C THR A 3 -1.42 25.50 -11.47
N VAL A 4 -0.40 26.31 -11.76
CA VAL A 4 1.00 25.85 -11.81
C VAL A 4 1.53 25.64 -10.39
N VAL A 5 1.20 26.56 -9.48
CA VAL A 5 1.63 26.45 -8.08
C VAL A 5 0.99 25.23 -7.41
N THR A 6 -0.33 25.08 -7.50
CA THR A 6 -1.05 24.02 -6.78
C THR A 6 -1.03 22.68 -7.51
N GLY A 7 -0.98 22.68 -8.84
CA GLY A 7 -1.02 21.46 -9.65
C GLY A 7 0.35 20.86 -9.96
N VAL A 8 1.43 21.65 -9.85
CA VAL A 8 2.78 21.19 -10.22
C VAL A 8 3.77 21.40 -9.09
N LEU A 9 4.01 22.65 -8.68
CA LEU A 9 5.06 22.95 -7.71
C LEU A 9 4.79 22.29 -6.35
N TYR A 10 3.56 22.43 -5.83
CA TYR A 10 3.17 21.85 -4.55
C TYR A 10 3.28 20.32 -4.51
N PRO A 11 2.65 19.54 -5.41
CA PRO A 11 2.73 18.08 -5.36
C PRO A 11 4.17 17.59 -5.55
N LEU A 12 4.98 18.23 -6.41
CA LEU A 12 6.39 17.85 -6.58
C LEU A 12 7.22 18.14 -5.33
N ALA A 13 7.06 19.30 -4.71
CA ALA A 13 7.78 19.65 -3.49
C ALA A 13 7.45 18.69 -2.35
N ILE A 14 6.17 18.43 -2.11
CA ILE A 14 5.73 17.50 -1.07
C ILE A 14 6.16 16.07 -1.37
N THR A 15 6.04 15.62 -2.63
CA THR A 15 6.51 14.28 -3.03
C THR A 15 8.01 14.14 -2.80
N GLY A 16 8.81 15.14 -3.18
CA GLY A 16 10.25 15.13 -2.96
C GLY A 16 10.63 15.06 -1.48
N ILE A 17 9.98 15.86 -0.64
CA ILE A 17 10.21 15.83 0.82
C ILE A 17 9.78 14.47 1.41
N ALA A 18 8.62 13.96 1.03
CA ALA A 18 8.11 12.68 1.53
C ALA A 18 9.01 11.51 1.12
N GLN A 19 9.46 11.47 -0.14
CA GLN A 19 10.37 10.43 -0.64
C GLN A 19 11.75 10.53 0.01
N GLY A 20 12.24 11.73 0.31
CA GLY A 20 13.55 11.95 0.93
C GLY A 20 13.60 11.63 2.42
N LEU A 21 12.55 11.97 3.18
CA LEU A 21 12.55 11.82 4.65
C LEU A 21 11.74 10.62 5.14
N PHE A 22 10.74 10.17 4.38
CA PHE A 22 9.76 9.18 4.81
C PHE A 22 9.50 8.12 3.73
N HIS A 23 10.55 7.67 3.05
CA HIS A 23 10.48 6.79 1.88
C HIS A 23 9.53 5.59 2.07
N ASP A 24 9.67 4.83 3.16
CA ASP A 24 8.83 3.65 3.42
C ASP A 24 7.34 4.01 3.57
N LYS A 25 7.03 5.12 4.24
CA LYS A 25 5.64 5.60 4.42
C LYS A 25 5.08 6.16 3.12
N ALA A 26 5.87 6.95 2.39
CA ALA A 26 5.50 7.56 1.12
C ALA A 26 5.17 6.51 0.05
N ASN A 27 5.82 5.35 0.10
CA ASN A 27 5.57 4.22 -0.78
C ASN A 27 4.53 3.22 -0.24
N GLY A 28 3.74 3.61 0.77
CA GLY A 28 2.60 2.82 1.24
C GLY A 28 2.89 1.83 2.36
N SER A 29 4.04 1.94 3.04
CA SER A 29 4.44 1.09 4.18
C SER A 29 4.38 -0.40 3.84
N GLU A 30 5.02 -0.77 2.73
CA GLU A 30 5.02 -2.13 2.19
C GLU A 30 5.62 -3.16 3.17
N ILE A 31 5.03 -4.35 3.23
CA ILE A 31 5.60 -5.52 3.89
C ILE A 31 6.14 -6.45 2.80
N LYS A 32 7.41 -6.85 2.95
CA LYS A 32 8.12 -7.69 1.98
C LYS A 32 8.52 -9.02 2.61
N GLU A 33 8.29 -10.10 1.88
CA GLU A 33 8.73 -11.44 2.24
C GLU A 33 9.45 -12.04 1.04
N ASN A 34 10.68 -12.55 1.24
CA ASN A 34 11.52 -13.10 0.18
C ASN A 34 11.68 -12.15 -1.03
N GLY A 35 11.81 -10.84 -0.78
CA GLY A 35 11.96 -9.81 -1.81
C GLY A 35 10.68 -9.45 -2.58
N LYS A 36 9.55 -10.11 -2.28
CA LYS A 36 8.26 -9.82 -2.88
C LYS A 36 7.38 -9.01 -1.92
N VAL A 37 6.68 -8.00 -2.44
CA VAL A 37 5.66 -7.28 -1.66
C VAL A 37 4.46 -8.20 -1.43
N VAL A 38 4.13 -8.43 -0.16
CA VAL A 38 3.01 -9.30 0.26
C VAL A 38 1.85 -8.51 0.88
N GLY A 39 2.06 -7.24 1.23
CA GLY A 39 1.02 -6.38 1.78
C GLY A 39 1.54 -5.01 2.21
N SER A 40 0.77 -4.35 3.06
CA SER A 40 1.12 -3.08 3.70
C SER A 40 0.79 -3.16 5.19
N ALA A 41 1.61 -2.53 6.03
CA ALA A 41 1.35 -2.41 7.46
C ALA A 41 0.06 -1.61 7.76
N LEU A 42 -0.46 -0.88 6.77
CA LEU A 42 -1.65 -0.03 6.92
C LEU A 42 -2.93 -0.68 6.36
N ILE A 43 -2.80 -1.77 5.60
CA ILE A 43 -3.94 -2.41 4.92
C ILE A 43 -4.09 -3.86 5.41
N GLY A 44 -5.22 -4.13 6.08
CA GLY A 44 -5.59 -5.48 6.51
C GLY A 44 -6.10 -6.33 5.34
N GLN A 45 -5.71 -7.60 5.31
CA GLN A 45 -6.24 -8.62 4.39
C GLN A 45 -7.24 -9.52 5.13
N ARG A 46 -8.29 -9.96 4.44
CA ARG A 46 -9.23 -10.96 4.97
C ARG A 46 -8.69 -12.36 4.72
N TYR A 47 -8.74 -13.22 5.73
CA TYR A 47 -8.21 -14.59 5.70
C TYR A 47 -9.35 -15.61 5.84
N ASP A 48 -10.42 -15.41 5.07
CA ASP A 48 -11.68 -16.15 5.22
C ASP A 48 -11.71 -17.46 4.38
N LEU A 49 -10.63 -17.80 3.69
CA LEU A 49 -10.53 -19.01 2.89
C LEU A 49 -10.35 -20.26 3.78
N PRO A 50 -10.83 -21.45 3.37
CA PRO A 50 -10.49 -22.67 4.07
C PRO A 50 -8.97 -22.93 3.97
N ALA A 51 -8.33 -23.25 5.11
CA ALA A 51 -6.91 -23.60 5.14
C ALA A 51 -6.65 -24.84 4.27
N LYS A 52 -5.60 -24.81 3.46
CA LYS A 52 -5.19 -25.97 2.65
C LYS A 52 -4.42 -26.97 3.53
N LYS A 53 -4.44 -28.25 3.15
CA LYS A 53 -3.71 -29.30 3.86
C LYS A 53 -2.21 -28.96 3.89
N GLY A 54 -1.67 -28.72 5.09
CA GLY A 54 -0.27 -28.37 5.30
C GLY A 54 0.03 -26.87 5.45
N GLU A 55 -0.99 -26.00 5.47
CA GLU A 55 -0.83 -24.58 5.82
C GLU A 55 -1.36 -24.32 7.25
N ASP A 56 -0.58 -23.60 8.07
CA ASP A 56 -0.97 -23.25 9.45
C ASP A 56 -2.01 -22.12 9.51
N THR A 57 -2.03 -21.26 8.48
CA THR A 57 -2.97 -20.12 8.37
C THR A 57 -3.69 -20.16 7.03
N PRO A 58 -4.98 -19.78 6.97
CA PRO A 58 -5.66 -19.53 5.71
C PRO A 58 -4.90 -18.58 4.80
N ARG A 59 -5.12 -18.68 3.49
CA ARG A 59 -4.63 -17.69 2.55
C ARG A 59 -5.57 -16.48 2.51
N PRO A 60 -5.06 -15.28 2.18
CA PRO A 60 -5.92 -14.11 2.06
C PRO A 60 -6.88 -14.27 0.87
N ASP A 61 -8.14 -13.89 1.05
CA ASP A 61 -9.14 -13.90 -0.03
C ASP A 61 -8.96 -12.69 -0.95
N LEU A 62 -8.23 -12.90 -2.05
CA LEU A 62 -7.96 -11.86 -3.04
C LEU A 62 -9.22 -11.43 -3.83
N ARG A 63 -10.32 -12.18 -3.76
CA ARG A 63 -11.56 -11.85 -4.49
C ARG A 63 -12.21 -10.56 -3.96
N PHE A 64 -12.00 -10.25 -2.69
CA PHE A 64 -12.52 -9.04 -2.03
C PHE A 64 -11.46 -8.01 -1.71
N PHE A 65 -10.19 -8.24 -2.11
CA PHE A 65 -9.16 -7.21 -2.08
C PHE A 65 -9.44 -6.21 -3.20
N GLN A 66 -10.44 -5.37 -2.98
CA GLN A 66 -10.77 -4.27 -3.87
C GLN A 66 -9.89 -3.08 -3.48
N PRO A 67 -8.97 -2.61 -4.34
CA PRO A 67 -8.51 -1.23 -4.25
C PRO A 67 -9.68 -0.35 -4.70
N ARG A 68 -10.78 -0.32 -3.93
CA ARG A 68 -11.75 0.74 -4.11
C ARG A 68 -11.12 1.99 -3.53
N PRO A 69 -11.29 3.15 -4.18
CA PRO A 69 -11.18 4.39 -3.44
C PRO A 69 -12.09 4.28 -2.21
N SER A 70 -11.49 4.37 -1.03
CA SER A 70 -12.20 4.68 0.19
C SER A 70 -12.75 6.09 0.02
N ASN A 71 -14.06 6.21 -0.20
CA ASN A 71 -14.77 7.49 -0.16
C ASN A 71 -15.01 7.91 1.29
#